data_AF-A0A8T6UPN8-F1
#
_entry.id   AF-A0A8T6UPN8-F1
#
_cell.length_a   1.000
_cell.length_b   1.000
_cell.length_c   1.000
_cell.angle_alpha   90.00
_cell.angle_beta   90.00
_cell.angle_gamma   90.00
#
_symmetry.space_group_name_H-M   'P 1'
#
loop_
_entity.id
_entity.type
_entity.pdbx_description
1 polymer ?
#
loop_
_entity_poly.entity_id
_entity_poly.type
_entity_poly.pdbx_seq_one_letter_code
_entity_poly.pdbx_strand_id
1 'polypeptide(L)'
;TIRDWAAEAPVVIVGCADPTKAGDKAGKPYYMLDMGISMEHLILAAHDRGLGTCWLGGQFDEEVVREALGVPESHRVVALTPLGYPDESPAAKDRKQDEELV
;
A
#
# COMPACT_ATOMS: atom_id res chain seq x y z
N THR A 1 5.01 -11.09 9.03
CA THR A 1 4.10 -10.39 9.97
C THR A 1 4.28 -8.88 9.85
N ILE A 2 3.27 -8.07 10.11
CA ILE A 2 3.37 -6.60 10.11
C ILE A 2 3.95 -6.08 11.44
N ARG A 3 4.39 -4.82 11.48
CA ARG A 3 4.90 -4.18 12.71
C ARG A 3 3.77 -3.93 13.72
N ASP A 4 4.09 -3.94 15.01
CA ASP A 4 3.11 -3.81 16.10
C ASP A 4 2.23 -2.55 15.97
N TRP A 5 2.83 -1.39 15.71
CA TRP A 5 2.09 -0.14 15.50
C TRP A 5 1.09 -0.21 14.33
N ALA A 6 1.34 -1.02 13.31
CA ALA A 6 0.43 -1.20 12.20
C ALA A 6 -0.75 -2.12 12.57
N ALA A 7 -0.54 -3.03 13.54
CA ALA A 7 -1.58 -3.91 14.06
C ALA A 7 -2.50 -3.21 15.08
N GLU A 8 -2.12 -2.04 15.60
CA GLU A 8 -2.99 -1.21 16.47
C GLU A 8 -4.15 -0.56 15.69
N ALA A 9 -4.02 -0.41 14.37
CA ALA A 9 -5.08 0.13 13.55
C ALA A 9 -6.31 -0.81 13.53
N PRO A 10 -7.54 -0.26 13.56
CA PRO A 10 -8.75 -1.07 13.55
C PRO A 10 -8.95 -1.86 12.25
N VAL A 11 -8.34 -1.42 11.16
CA VAL A 11 -8.39 -2.07 9.84
C VAL A 11 -7.00 -2.06 9.21
N VAL A 12 -6.63 -3.16 8.55
CA VAL A 12 -5.49 -3.22 7.63
C VAL A 12 -6.01 -3.60 6.25
N ILE A 13 -5.76 -2.75 5.26
CA ILE A 13 -6.15 -2.98 3.87
C ILE A 13 -4.98 -3.61 3.14
N VAL A 14 -5.25 -4.69 2.40
CA VAL A 14 -4.26 -5.44 1.63
C VAL A 14 -4.53 -5.26 0.15
N GLY A 15 -3.59 -4.60 -0.54
CA GLY A 15 -3.61 -4.43 -1.98
C GLY A 15 -3.08 -5.66 -2.69
N CYS A 16 -3.98 -6.47 -3.27
CA CYS A 16 -3.64 -7.61 -4.11
C CYS A 16 -3.85 -7.32 -5.59
N ALA A 17 -2.96 -7.81 -6.45
CA ALA A 17 -3.10 -7.72 -7.90
C ALA A 17 -2.96 -9.07 -8.57
N ASP A 18 -3.66 -9.25 -9.68
CA ASP A 18 -3.46 -10.35 -10.63
C ASP A 18 -2.51 -9.89 -11.74
N PRO A 19 -1.23 -10.34 -11.76
CA PRO A 19 -0.28 -9.92 -12.78
C PRO A 19 -0.69 -10.30 -14.20
N THR A 20 -1.57 -11.30 -14.37
CA THR A 20 -2.03 -11.76 -15.69
C THR A 20 -3.05 -10.83 -16.32
N LYS A 21 -3.67 -9.95 -15.52
CA LYS A 21 -4.66 -8.96 -15.97
C LYS A 21 -4.07 -7.59 -16.23
N ALA A 22 -2.85 -7.33 -15.79
CA ALA A 22 -2.19 -6.06 -16.00
C ALA A 22 -1.58 -5.99 -17.41
N GLY A 23 -1.43 -4.76 -17.92
CA GLY A 23 -0.66 -4.53 -19.13
C GLY A 23 0.81 -4.95 -18.95
N ASP A 24 1.44 -5.41 -20.03
CA ASP A 24 2.89 -5.55 -20.09
C ASP A 24 3.41 -4.67 -21.22
N LYS A 25 4.37 -3.80 -20.92
CA LYS A 25 5.07 -3.00 -21.92
C LYS A 25 6.56 -3.27 -21.85
N ALA A 26 7.07 -4.00 -22.84
CA ALA A 26 8.47 -4.36 -22.98
C ALA A 26 9.04 -5.14 -21.77
N GLY A 27 8.29 -6.14 -21.29
CA GLY A 27 8.68 -6.99 -20.16
C GLY A 27 8.53 -6.31 -18.81
N LYS A 28 7.80 -5.20 -18.75
CA LYS A 28 7.49 -4.47 -17.52
C LYS A 28 6.03 -4.71 -17.21
N PRO A 29 5.70 -5.57 -16.24
CA PRO A 29 4.32 -5.83 -15.89
C PRO A 29 3.77 -4.66 -15.05
N TYR A 30 2.59 -4.15 -15.42
CA TYR A 30 2.03 -2.91 -14.86
C TYR A 30 1.27 -3.10 -13.56
N TYR A 31 1.09 -4.34 -13.08
CA TYR A 31 0.26 -4.62 -11.91
C TYR A 31 0.70 -3.85 -10.66
N MET A 32 2.01 -3.65 -10.47
CA MET A 32 2.53 -2.85 -9.35
C MET A 32 2.18 -1.36 -9.51
N LEU A 33 2.22 -0.84 -10.74
CA LEU A 33 1.85 0.54 -11.03
C LEU A 33 0.34 0.76 -10.83
N ASP A 34 -0.48 -0.16 -11.37
CA ASP A 34 -1.94 -0.11 -11.25
C ASP A 34 -2.37 -0.15 -9.78
N MET A 35 -1.76 -1.03 -8.98
CA MET A 35 -1.99 -1.08 -7.53
C MET A 35 -1.43 0.14 -6.80
N GLY A 36 -0.27 0.64 -7.23
CA GLY A 36 0.31 1.90 -6.79
C GLY A 36 -0.69 3.05 -6.83
N ILE A 37 -1.24 3.29 -8.02
CA ILE A 37 -2.23 4.35 -8.28
C ILE A 37 -3.52 4.11 -7.49
N SER A 38 -4.02 2.87 -7.46
CA SER A 38 -5.25 2.52 -6.75
C SER A 38 -5.15 2.77 -5.25
N MET A 39 -4.04 2.36 -4.64
CA MET A 39 -3.78 2.55 -3.21
C MET A 39 -3.51 4.02 -2.87
N GLU A 40 -2.84 4.78 -3.74
CA GLU A 40 -2.66 6.23 -3.53
C GLU A 40 -4.00 6.97 -3.50
N HIS A 41 -4.91 6.66 -4.44
CA HIS A 41 -6.27 7.22 -4.39
C HIS A 41 -7.01 6.86 -3.09
N LEU A 42 -6.85 5.61 -2.61
CA LEU A 42 -7.42 5.17 -1.34
C LEU A 42 -6.85 5.97 -0.16
N ILE A 43 -5.54 6.21 -0.14
CA ILE A 43 -4.85 6.96 0.90
C ILE A 43 -5.30 8.43 0.91
N LEU A 44 -5.37 9.07 -0.25
CA LEU A 44 -5.86 10.44 -0.36
C LEU A 44 -7.34 10.56 0.07
N ALA A 45 -8.18 9.59 -0.31
CA ALA A 45 -9.57 9.55 0.10
C ALA A 45 -9.76 9.29 1.60
N ALA A 46 -8.89 8.50 2.22
CA ALA A 46 -8.85 8.28 3.66
C ALA A 46 -8.47 9.57 4.39
N HIS A 47 -7.41 10.25 3.94
CA HIS A 47 -6.97 11.52 4.51
C HIS A 47 -8.05 12.60 4.43
N ASP A 48 -8.72 12.74 3.28
CA ASP A 48 -9.86 13.66 3.08
C ASP A 48 -11.00 13.42 4.10
N ARG A 49 -11.14 12.18 4.60
CA ARG A 49 -12.12 11.78 5.61
C ARG A 49 -11.58 11.86 7.05
N GLY A 50 -10.40 12.43 7.26
CA GLY A 50 -9.77 12.55 8.57
C GLY A 50 -9.18 11.23 9.11
N LEU A 51 -8.94 10.25 8.24
CA LEU A 51 -8.30 8.99 8.61
C LEU A 51 -6.79 9.03 8.32
N GLY A 52 -6.03 8.33 9.16
CA GLY A 52 -4.60 8.11 9.01
C GLY A 52 -4.31 6.80 8.27
N THR A 53 -3.21 6.78 7.53
CA THR A 53 -2.72 5.60 6.81
C THR A 53 -1.19 5.53 6.83
N CYS A 54 -0.61 4.36 6.52
CA CYS A 54 0.83 4.24 6.32
C CYS A 54 1.17 3.20 5.24
N TRP A 55 1.89 3.61 4.20
CA TRP A 55 2.24 2.69 3.11
C TRP A 55 3.28 1.65 3.55
N LEU A 56 2.89 0.36 3.56
CA LEU A 56 3.79 -0.78 3.79
C LEU A 56 4.09 -1.48 2.47
N GLY A 57 5.14 -1.02 1.78
CA GLY A 57 5.59 -1.56 0.48
C GLY A 57 6.79 -2.49 0.62
N GLY A 58 6.58 -3.71 1.10
CA GLY A 58 7.63 -4.73 1.29
C GLY A 58 8.11 -4.92 2.73
N GLN A 59 7.43 -4.32 3.71
CA GLN A 59 7.70 -4.49 5.15
C GLN A 59 6.76 -5.54 5.77
N PHE A 60 6.51 -6.61 5.03
CA PHE A 60 5.67 -7.74 5.40
C PHE A 60 6.13 -8.99 4.63
N ASP A 61 5.67 -10.15 5.08
CA ASP A 61 5.88 -11.41 4.38
C ASP A 61 4.65 -11.70 3.52
N GLU A 62 4.83 -11.73 2.21
CA GLU A 62 3.74 -11.92 1.25
C GLU A 62 3.06 -13.28 1.40
N GLU A 63 3.83 -14.35 1.66
CA GLU A 63 3.29 -15.71 1.81
C GLU A 63 2.42 -15.80 3.06
N VAL A 64 2.90 -15.23 4.17
CA VAL A 64 2.13 -15.18 5.42
C VAL A 64 0.81 -14.43 5.25
N VAL A 65 0.83 -13.30 4.53
CA VAL A 65 -0.40 -12.53 4.25
C VAL A 65 -1.33 -13.31 3.32
N ARG A 66 -0.77 -13.98 2.31
CA ARG A 66 -1.53 -14.79 1.36
C ARG A 66 -2.27 -15.93 2.07
N GLU A 67 -1.57 -16.70 2.88
CA GLU A 67 -2.14 -17.80 3.66
C GLU A 67 -3.21 -17.31 4.64
N ALA A 68 -2.93 -16.23 5.38
CA ALA A 68 -3.84 -15.69 6.38
C ALA A 68 -5.17 -15.19 5.79
N LEU A 69 -5.14 -14.66 4.56
CA LEU A 69 -6.32 -14.09 3.90
C LEU A 69 -6.91 -14.98 2.80
N GLY A 70 -6.31 -16.15 2.53
CA GLY A 70 -6.72 -17.03 1.43
C GLY A 70 -6.59 -16.38 0.05
N VAL A 71 -5.58 -15.53 -0.14
CA VAL A 71 -5.33 -14.89 -1.44
C VAL A 71 -4.85 -15.95 -2.45
N PRO A 72 -5.38 -16.01 -3.68
CA PRO A 72 -4.95 -17.01 -4.66
C PRO A 72 -3.47 -16.88 -5.02
N GLU A 73 -2.79 -18.00 -5.27
CA GLU A 73 -1.39 -18.07 -5.75
C GLU A 73 -1.14 -17.26 -7.03
N SER A 74 -2.17 -17.06 -7.86
CA SER A 74 -2.09 -16.24 -9.07
C SER A 74 -1.99 -14.74 -8.78
N HIS A 75 -2.26 -14.31 -7.54
CA HIS A 75 -2.23 -12.91 -7.14
C HIS A 75 -0.97 -12.59 -6.34
N ARG A 76 -0.50 -11.35 -6.50
CA ARG A 76 0.59 -10.76 -5.73
C ARG A 76 0.05 -9.84 -4.68
N VAL A 77 0.60 -9.90 -3.47
CA VAL A 77 0.34 -8.91 -2.42
C VAL A 77 1.32 -7.76 -2.63
N VAL A 78 0.83 -6.62 -3.11
CA VAL A 78 1.68 -5.50 -3.55
C VAL A 78 2.02 -4.56 -2.40
N ALA A 79 1.02 -4.20 -1.60
CA ALA A 79 1.18 -3.26 -0.48
C ALA A 79 0.10 -3.48 0.57
N LEU A 80 0.41 -3.12 1.82
CA LEU A 80 -0.56 -3.04 2.91
C LEU A 80 -0.66 -1.58 3.38
N THR A 81 -1.80 -1.20 3.95
CA THR A 81 -1.91 0.05 4.68
C THR A 81 -2.84 -0.11 5.90
N PRO A 82 -2.38 0.18 7.13
CA PRO A 82 -3.29 0.36 8.25
C PRO A 82 -4.19 1.56 7.99
N LEU A 83 -5.43 1.50 8.46
CA LEU A 83 -6.42 2.55 8.32
C LEU A 83 -7.15 2.75 9.65
N GLY A 84 -7.19 3.97 10.15
CA GLY A 84 -7.85 4.32 11.40
C GLY A 84 -7.90 5.82 11.65
N TYR A 85 -8.43 6.21 12.79
CA TYR A 85 -8.30 7.59 13.26
C TYR A 85 -6.91 7.77 13.86
N PRO A 86 -6.14 8.78 13.41
CA PRO A 86 -4.79 9.00 13.91
C PRO A 86 -4.84 9.50 15.37
N ASP A 87 -3.92 9.00 16.18
CA ASP A 87 -3.66 9.44 17.56
C ASP A 87 -2.62 10.57 17.62
N GLU A 88 -1.86 10.76 16.55
CA GLU A 88 -0.87 11.82 16.37
C GLU A 88 -1.00 12.57 15.03
N SER A 89 -0.45 13.79 14.97
CA SER A 89 -0.36 14.60 13.76
C SER A 89 1.07 15.08 13.53
N PRO A 90 1.98 14.21 13.02
CA PRO A 90 3.38 14.54 12.83
C PRO A 90 3.58 15.61 11.76
N ALA A 91 4.70 16.34 11.85
CA ALA A 91 5.10 17.28 10.81
C ALA A 91 5.44 16.55 9.51
N ALA A 92 5.18 17.21 8.37
CA ALA A 92 5.56 16.68 7.07
C ALA A 92 7.09 16.50 7.00
N LYS A 93 7.54 15.36 6.46
CA LYS A 93 8.96 15.14 6.16
C LYS A 93 9.44 16.05 5.03
N ASP A 94 10.71 16.41 5.06
CA ASP A 94 11.35 17.18 4.00
C ASP A 94 11.20 16.49 2.63
N ARG A 95 11.14 17.29 1.57
CA ARG A 95 11.14 16.84 0.17
C ARG A 95 12.32 17.48 -0.55
N LYS A 96 12.80 16.81 -1.61
CA LYS A 96 13.77 17.37 -2.54
C LYS A 96 13.20 18.61 -3.21
N GLN A 97 14.06 19.56 -3.57
CA GLN A 97 13.64 20.75 -4.32
C GLN A 97 13.28 20.37 -5.76
N ASP A 98 12.42 21.19 -6.37
CA ASP A 98 11.87 20.93 -7.70
C ASP A 98 12.97 20.80 -8.76
N GLU A 99 14.04 21.60 -8.64
CA GLU A 99 15.21 21.57 -9.55
C GLU A 99 15.97 20.23 -9.53
N GLU A 100 15.78 19.40 -8.50
CA GLU A 100 16.39 18.07 -8.43
C GLU A 100 15.50 16.98 -9.06
N LEU A 101 14.21 17.26 -9.24
CA LEU A 101 13.21 16.28 -9.69
C LEU A 101 12.83 16.43 -11.17
N VAL A 102 12.96 17.64 -11.73
CA VAL A 102 12.53 18.00 -13.09
C VAL A 102 13.71 18.19 -14.04
#